data_AF-M1YY09-F1
#
_entry.id   AF-M1YY09-F1
#
_cell.length_a   1.000
_cell.length_b   1.000
_cell.length_c   1.000
_cell.angle_alpha   90.00
_cell.angle_beta   90.00
_cell.angle_gamma   90.00
#
_symmetry.space_group_name_H-M   'P 1'
#
loop_
_entity.id
_entity.type
_entity.pdbx_description
1 polymer ?
#
loop_
_entity_poly.entity_id
_entity_poly.type
_entity_poly.pdbx_seq_one_letter_code
_entity_poly.pdbx_strand_id
1 'polypeptide(L)'
;MMSYVWIIDSSLAPHLRGTTGISPSYVIPRALVPEKPEDLAGARLWIVLRAARGDSLFGKVYVDLVEIFEDGMNAGDFCLTVDLSKSLACSRKLNIPVHSFKTPFTGGFKEGLHKAEEEIDERLTEVLERNLTVRLQGFPNKLFNKAKVFPLKGDASCKAHALIAATTATFCLDELWGSGSKTRIPPFANFAYQWLTKHHDNEATPEMRKALSDADPTTNHANKNRPPIKTIARKEPFPLSISSSCQ
;
A
#
# COMPACT_ATOMS: atom_id res chain seq x y z
N MET A 1 -16.80 -13.40 -7.27
CA MET A 1 -15.68 -14.00 -6.52
C MET A 1 -16.15 -14.17 -5.08
N MET A 2 -16.01 -15.34 -4.45
CA MET A 2 -16.40 -15.50 -3.05
C MET A 2 -15.38 -14.83 -2.11
N SER A 3 -15.88 -14.23 -1.04
CA SER A 3 -15.07 -13.60 0.00
C SER A 3 -15.33 -14.24 1.35
N TYR A 4 -14.29 -14.36 2.16
CA TYR A 4 -14.33 -14.88 3.52
C TYR A 4 -13.58 -13.92 4.46
N VAL A 5 -13.96 -13.91 5.73
CA VAL A 5 -13.24 -13.23 6.81
C VAL A 5 -12.76 -14.27 7.81
N TRP A 6 -11.46 -14.33 8.05
CA TRP A 6 -10.88 -15.13 9.12
C TRP A 6 -10.54 -14.24 10.31
N ILE A 7 -11.23 -14.45 11.43
CA ILE A 7 -10.99 -13.73 12.66
C ILE A 7 -10.15 -14.58 13.59
N ILE A 8 -8.98 -14.06 13.94
CA ILE A 8 -8.02 -14.73 14.81
C ILE A 8 -7.80 -13.87 16.04
N ASP A 9 -7.86 -14.47 17.24
CA ASP A 9 -7.36 -13.78 18.42
C ASP A 9 -5.88 -13.47 18.22
N SER A 10 -5.54 -12.18 18.29
CA SER A 10 -4.18 -11.70 18.22
C SER A 10 -3.26 -12.39 19.23
N SER A 11 -3.78 -12.85 20.37
CA SER A 11 -3.02 -13.57 21.42
C SER A 11 -2.55 -14.97 20.95
N LEU A 12 -3.35 -15.63 20.11
CA LEU A 12 -3.11 -16.96 19.56
C LEU A 12 -2.29 -16.95 18.27
N ALA A 13 -2.04 -15.77 17.70
CA ALA A 13 -1.22 -15.60 16.50
C ALA A 13 0.08 -14.82 16.77
N PRO A 14 0.93 -15.24 17.73
CA PRO A 14 2.21 -14.59 18.01
C PRO A 14 3.11 -14.57 16.77
N HIS A 15 3.02 -15.58 15.91
CA HIS A 15 3.81 -15.71 14.68
C HIS A 15 3.44 -14.68 13.60
N LEU A 16 2.20 -14.16 13.59
CA LEU A 16 1.82 -13.05 12.72
C LEU A 16 2.31 -11.70 13.29
N ARG A 17 2.78 -11.69 14.55
CA ARG A 17 3.32 -10.50 15.20
C ARG A 17 4.78 -10.29 14.80
N GLY A 18 5.01 -9.27 13.96
CA GLY A 18 6.35 -8.84 13.57
C GLY A 18 6.86 -9.41 12.24
N THR A 19 6.10 -10.30 11.59
CA THR A 19 6.36 -10.70 10.21
C THR A 19 5.98 -9.60 9.24
N THR A 20 6.89 -9.24 8.35
CA THR A 20 6.60 -8.37 7.21
C THR A 20 6.17 -9.23 6.03
N GLY A 21 4.87 -9.39 5.79
CA GLY A 21 4.37 -10.03 4.57
C GLY A 21 3.21 -11.00 4.79
N ILE A 22 2.78 -11.59 3.68
CA ILE A 22 1.81 -12.68 3.62
C ILE A 22 2.58 -14.00 3.61
N SER A 23 2.10 -14.98 4.38
CA SER A 23 2.64 -16.33 4.35
C SER A 23 2.20 -17.02 3.05
N PRO A 24 3.05 -17.84 2.40
CA PRO A 24 2.63 -18.64 1.25
C PRO A 24 1.57 -19.69 1.63
N SER A 25 1.48 -20.05 2.91
CA SER A 25 0.47 -20.99 3.40
C SER A 25 -0.02 -20.68 4.81
N TYR A 26 -1.23 -21.15 5.11
CA TYR A 26 -1.89 -21.01 6.41
C TYR A 26 -2.57 -22.32 6.79
N VAL A 27 -2.45 -22.73 8.05
CA VAL A 27 -3.17 -23.88 8.60
C VAL A 27 -4.40 -23.38 9.35
N ILE A 28 -5.57 -23.92 9.02
CA ILE A 28 -6.83 -23.61 9.71
C ILE A 28 -7.38 -24.87 10.36
N PRO A 29 -7.60 -24.85 11.69
CA PRO A 29 -8.25 -25.95 12.38
C PRO A 29 -9.62 -26.25 11.80
N ARG A 30 -9.95 -27.53 11.61
CA ARG A 30 -11.26 -27.96 11.06
C ARG A 30 -12.45 -27.34 11.78
N ALA A 31 -12.35 -27.19 13.09
CA ALA A 31 -13.40 -26.60 13.93
C ALA A 31 -13.73 -25.14 13.58
N LEU A 32 -12.85 -24.44 12.87
CA LEU A 32 -12.98 -23.04 12.49
C LEU A 32 -13.33 -22.84 11.02
N VAL A 33 -13.43 -23.91 10.23
CA VAL A 33 -13.68 -23.88 8.78
C VAL A 33 -15.19 -24.06 8.52
N PRO A 34 -15.77 -23.36 7.52
CA PRO A 34 -17.16 -23.54 7.11
C PRO A 34 -17.42 -24.97 6.63
N GLU A 35 -18.69 -25.36 6.56
CA GLU A 35 -19.12 -26.72 6.19
C GLU A 35 -18.63 -27.19 4.81
N LYS A 36 -18.28 -26.26 3.91
CA LYS A 36 -17.74 -26.53 2.57
C LYS A 36 -16.36 -25.88 2.38
N PRO A 37 -15.26 -26.56 2.78
CA PRO A 37 -13.90 -26.04 2.66
C PRO A 37 -13.46 -25.85 1.21
N GLU A 38 -13.92 -26.69 0.29
CA GLU A 38 -13.63 -26.56 -1.15
C GLU A 38 -14.00 -25.19 -1.72
N ASP A 39 -15.02 -24.52 -1.17
CA ASP A 39 -15.44 -23.18 -1.60
C ASP A 39 -14.39 -22.10 -1.30
N LEU A 40 -13.37 -22.41 -0.51
CA LEU A 40 -12.24 -21.52 -0.24
C LEU A 40 -11.25 -21.48 -1.41
N ALA A 41 -11.19 -22.50 -2.27
CA ALA A 41 -10.29 -22.49 -3.41
C ALA A 41 -10.70 -21.39 -4.41
N GLY A 42 -9.75 -20.52 -4.78
CA GLY A 42 -10.01 -19.34 -5.61
C GLY A 42 -10.73 -18.20 -4.88
N ALA A 43 -11.03 -18.33 -3.59
CA ALA A 43 -11.70 -17.30 -2.81
C ALA A 43 -10.72 -16.23 -2.33
N ARG A 44 -11.30 -15.07 -1.99
CA ARG A 44 -10.59 -13.99 -1.29
C ARG A 44 -10.77 -14.20 0.21
N LEU A 45 -9.67 -14.10 0.94
CA LEU A 45 -9.69 -14.22 2.38
C LEU A 45 -9.15 -12.95 3.04
N TRP A 46 -9.98 -12.32 3.87
CA TRP A 46 -9.59 -11.21 4.72
C TRP A 46 -9.17 -11.73 6.09
N ILE A 47 -7.92 -11.50 6.47
CA ILE A 47 -7.41 -11.91 7.79
C ILE A 47 -7.56 -10.73 8.74
N VAL A 48 -8.32 -10.92 9.81
CA VAL A 48 -8.61 -9.92 10.83
C VAL A 48 -8.07 -10.40 12.17
N LEU A 49 -7.32 -9.54 12.84
CA LEU A 49 -6.80 -9.80 14.18
C LEU A 49 -7.68 -9.10 15.20
N ARG A 50 -8.21 -9.90 16.14
CA ARG A 50 -8.98 -9.44 17.28
C ARG A 50 -8.06 -9.18 18.45
N ALA A 51 -8.11 -7.97 19.00
CA ALA A 51 -7.38 -7.60 20.21
C ALA A 51 -8.30 -6.85 21.17
N ALA A 52 -7.87 -6.68 22.42
CA ALA A 52 -8.64 -5.95 23.44
C ALA A 52 -9.03 -4.51 23.03
N ARG A 53 -8.30 -3.90 22.09
CA ARG A 53 -8.55 -2.55 21.58
C ARG A 53 -9.40 -2.51 20.30
N GLY A 54 -9.84 -3.67 19.82
CA GLY A 54 -10.70 -3.83 18.65
C GLY A 54 -10.12 -4.77 17.59
N ASP A 55 -10.89 -4.90 16.50
CA ASP A 55 -10.60 -5.75 15.36
C ASP A 55 -9.86 -4.93 14.28
N SER A 56 -8.77 -5.49 13.76
CA SER A 56 -7.90 -4.81 12.79
C SER A 56 -7.60 -5.71 11.59
N LEU A 57 -7.66 -5.14 10.38
CA LEU A 57 -7.33 -5.87 9.17
C LEU A 57 -5.82 -6.11 9.09
N PHE A 58 -5.42 -7.38 9.10
CA PHE A 58 -4.03 -7.80 8.96
C PHE A 58 -3.61 -7.92 7.50
N GLY A 59 -4.44 -8.53 6.68
CA GLY A 59 -4.10 -8.79 5.28
C GLY A 59 -5.28 -9.25 4.45
N LYS A 60 -5.08 -9.17 3.14
CA LYS A 60 -5.97 -9.70 2.11
C LYS A 60 -5.19 -10.77 1.35
N VAL A 61 -5.65 -12.01 1.38
CA VAL A 61 -5.00 -13.12 0.70
C VAL A 61 -5.93 -13.76 -0.32
N TYR A 62 -5.35 -14.33 -1.37
CA TYR A 62 -6.06 -15.09 -2.40
C TYR A 62 -5.67 -16.55 -2.24
N VAL A 63 -6.66 -17.41 -1.98
CA VAL A 63 -6.43 -18.84 -1.80
C VAL A 63 -6.34 -19.49 -3.16
N ASP A 64 -5.24 -20.17 -3.43
CA ASP A 64 -4.98 -20.89 -4.68
C ASP A 64 -5.44 -22.35 -4.56
N LEU A 65 -5.05 -23.01 -3.47
CA LEU A 65 -5.34 -24.41 -3.21
C LEU A 65 -5.74 -24.62 -1.74
N VAL A 66 -6.63 -25.59 -1.52
CA VAL A 66 -7.05 -26.07 -0.20
C VAL A 66 -6.71 -27.55 -0.11
N GLU A 67 -5.92 -27.94 0.87
CA GLU A 67 -5.54 -29.32 1.13
C GLU A 67 -5.98 -29.74 2.54
N ILE A 68 -6.16 -31.03 2.75
CA ILE A 68 -6.48 -31.60 4.06
C ILE A 68 -5.24 -32.37 4.54
N PHE A 69 -4.86 -32.16 5.79
CA PHE A 69 -3.85 -33.01 6.41
C PHE A 69 -4.43 -34.39 6.66
N GLU A 70 -3.92 -35.41 5.98
CA GLU A 70 -4.40 -36.80 6.16
C GLU A 70 -3.93 -37.37 7.50
N ASP A 71 -2.69 -37.09 7.90
CA ASP A 71 -2.03 -37.68 9.06
C ASP A 71 -1.22 -36.66 9.88
N GLY A 72 -0.86 -37.04 11.12
CA GLY A 72 0.00 -36.27 12.02
C GLY A 72 -0.75 -35.44 13.06
N MET A 73 -0.06 -34.49 13.70
CA MET A 73 -0.63 -33.68 14.79
C MET A 73 -1.78 -32.75 14.34
N ASN A 74 -1.85 -32.44 13.05
CA ASN A 74 -2.88 -31.58 12.46
C ASN A 74 -3.86 -32.40 11.59
N ALA A 75 -3.94 -33.72 11.76
CA ALA A 75 -4.80 -34.57 10.93
C ALA A 75 -6.25 -34.07 10.96
N GLY A 76 -6.83 -33.91 9.77
CA GLY A 76 -8.17 -33.36 9.54
C GLY A 76 -8.24 -31.84 9.44
N ASP A 77 -7.18 -31.09 9.75
CA ASP A 77 -7.11 -29.65 9.53
C ASP A 77 -6.82 -29.31 8.06
N PHE A 78 -7.01 -28.04 7.71
CA PHE A 78 -6.87 -27.56 6.33
C PHE A 78 -5.60 -26.74 6.16
N CYS A 79 -4.88 -26.99 5.08
CA CYS A 79 -3.79 -26.16 4.60
C CYS A 79 -4.30 -25.30 3.44
N LEU A 80 -4.22 -23.99 3.59
CA LEU A 80 -4.47 -23.03 2.51
C LEU A 80 -3.15 -22.62 1.89
N THR A 81 -3.01 -22.83 0.59
CA THR A 81 -1.91 -22.27 -0.21
C THR A 81 -2.37 -20.96 -0.84
N VAL A 82 -1.52 -19.94 -0.80
CA VAL A 82 -1.86 -18.55 -1.13
C VAL A 82 -1.09 -18.05 -2.35
N ASP A 83 -1.82 -17.42 -3.27
CA ASP A 83 -1.23 -16.66 -4.38
C ASP A 83 -0.64 -15.34 -3.85
N LEU A 84 0.67 -15.34 -3.62
CA LEU A 84 1.41 -14.17 -3.13
C LEU A 84 1.36 -12.97 -4.08
N SER A 85 1.20 -13.19 -5.39
CA SER A 85 1.22 -12.10 -6.38
C SER A 85 -0.01 -11.19 -6.29
N LYS A 86 -1.14 -11.74 -5.81
CA LYS A 86 -2.41 -11.02 -5.62
C LYS A 86 -2.66 -10.63 -4.17
N SER A 87 -1.86 -11.14 -3.24
CA SER A 87 -2.05 -10.98 -1.80
C SER A 87 -1.29 -9.79 -1.23
N LEU A 88 -1.80 -9.22 -0.14
CA LEU A 88 -1.31 -7.99 0.46
C LEU A 88 -1.38 -8.03 1.99
N ALA A 89 -0.27 -7.71 2.65
CA ALA A 89 -0.23 -7.46 4.08
C ALA A 89 -0.45 -5.98 4.39
N CYS A 90 -1.36 -5.69 5.32
CA CYS A 90 -1.78 -4.33 5.68
C CYS A 90 -0.93 -3.74 6.81
N SER A 91 -0.58 -4.53 7.83
CA SER A 91 0.15 -4.07 9.01
C SER A 91 1.57 -4.64 9.09
N ARG A 92 2.57 -3.76 9.26
CA ARG A 92 3.98 -4.14 9.46
C ARG A 92 4.36 -4.37 10.92
N LYS A 93 3.56 -3.85 11.86
CA LYS A 93 3.77 -3.99 13.30
C LYS A 93 2.41 -3.85 13.98
N LEU A 94 2.05 -4.81 14.84
CA LEU A 94 0.86 -4.74 15.69
C LEU A 94 0.84 -3.58 16.69
N ASN A 95 1.94 -2.83 16.77
CA ASN A 95 2.10 -1.64 17.61
C ASN A 95 1.96 -0.30 16.83
N ILE A 96 1.59 -0.33 15.54
CA ILE A 96 1.27 0.88 14.75
C ILE A 96 -0.18 1.30 15.09
N PRO A 97 -0.47 2.61 15.21
CA PRO A 97 -1.61 3.14 15.98
C PRO A 97 -2.95 2.49 15.64
N VAL A 98 -3.71 2.24 16.71
CA VAL A 98 -5.05 1.65 16.88
C VAL A 98 -6.13 2.16 15.89
N HIS A 99 -5.81 3.14 15.05
CA HIS A 99 -6.71 3.79 14.10
C HIS A 99 -6.51 3.34 12.65
N SER A 100 -5.31 2.93 12.25
CA SER A 100 -5.05 2.49 10.87
C SER A 100 -5.50 1.05 10.70
N PHE A 101 -6.29 0.77 9.66
CA PHE A 101 -6.86 -0.55 9.35
C PHE A 101 -7.86 -1.12 10.38
N LYS A 102 -8.42 -0.31 11.28
CA LYS A 102 -9.50 -0.75 12.17
C LYS A 102 -10.73 -1.12 11.36
N THR A 103 -11.28 -2.32 11.58
CA THR A 103 -12.47 -2.79 10.86
C THR A 103 -13.75 -2.24 11.51
N PRO A 104 -14.80 -1.92 10.73
CA PRO A 104 -16.03 -1.31 11.25
C PRO A 104 -16.96 -2.27 12.01
N PHE A 105 -16.77 -3.59 11.90
CA PHE A 105 -17.66 -4.62 12.45
C PHE A 105 -17.15 -5.23 13.78
N THR A 106 -16.53 -4.44 14.65
CA THR A 106 -16.03 -4.90 15.96
C THR A 106 -17.09 -5.70 16.73
N GLY A 107 -16.83 -6.99 16.95
CA GLY A 107 -17.69 -7.89 17.75
C GLY A 107 -18.86 -8.55 17.02
N GLY A 108 -19.08 -8.30 15.73
CA GLY A 108 -20.18 -8.91 14.97
C GLY A 108 -19.97 -10.39 14.62
N PHE A 109 -18.72 -10.85 14.61
CA PHE A 109 -18.32 -12.20 14.25
C PHE A 109 -17.56 -12.87 15.38
N LYS A 110 -17.76 -14.17 15.57
CA LYS A 110 -16.93 -15.00 16.47
C LYS A 110 -15.55 -15.25 15.83
N GLU A 111 -14.60 -15.73 16.61
CA GLU A 111 -13.34 -16.24 16.05
C GLU A 111 -13.60 -17.41 15.09
N GLY A 112 -12.76 -17.53 14.06
CA GLY A 112 -12.92 -18.52 12.99
C GLY A 112 -13.19 -17.91 11.62
N LEU A 113 -13.50 -18.77 10.65
CA LEU A 113 -13.68 -18.43 9.25
C LEU A 113 -15.16 -18.25 8.92
N HIS A 114 -15.52 -17.08 8.40
CA HIS A 114 -16.89 -16.71 8.08
C HIS A 114 -17.01 -16.33 6.61
N LYS A 115 -18.11 -16.70 5.97
CA LYS A 115 -18.42 -16.19 4.63
C LYS A 115 -18.71 -14.69 4.74
N ALA A 116 -18.08 -13.90 3.89
CA ALA A 116 -18.27 -12.46 3.83
C ALA A 116 -19.35 -12.12 2.80
N GLU A 117 -20.39 -11.43 3.23
CA GLU A 117 -21.33 -10.78 2.33
C GLU A 117 -20.65 -9.61 1.59
N GLU A 118 -21.23 -9.20 0.46
CA GLU A 118 -20.69 -8.14 -0.40
C GLU A 118 -20.47 -6.84 0.38
N GLU A 119 -21.40 -6.45 1.25
CA GLU A 119 -21.28 -5.26 2.09
C GLU A 119 -20.03 -5.28 3.00
N ILE A 120 -19.65 -6.46 3.52
CA ILE A 120 -18.47 -6.61 4.37
C ILE A 120 -17.20 -6.51 3.52
N ASP A 121 -17.20 -7.14 2.35
CA ASP A 121 -16.09 -7.09 1.40
C ASP A 121 -15.81 -5.65 0.93
N GLU A 122 -16.85 -4.89 0.62
CA GLU A 122 -16.77 -3.48 0.25
C GLU A 122 -16.20 -2.65 1.40
N ARG A 123 -16.73 -2.79 2.62
CA ARG A 123 -16.24 -2.08 3.80
C ARG A 123 -14.78 -2.35 4.11
N LEU A 124 -14.33 -3.61 3.97
CA LEU A 124 -12.93 -3.97 4.15
C LEU A 124 -12.03 -3.40 3.06
N THR A 125 -12.53 -3.39 1.82
CA THR A 125 -11.86 -2.75 0.69
C THR A 125 -11.68 -1.25 0.93
N GLU A 126 -12.72 -0.55 1.42
CA GLU A 126 -12.61 0.85 1.78
C GLU A 126 -11.58 1.10 2.89
N VAL A 127 -11.54 0.26 3.93
CA VAL A 127 -10.54 0.35 5.00
C VAL A 127 -9.13 0.20 4.44
N LEU A 128 -8.94 -0.76 3.53
CA LEU A 128 -7.67 -0.97 2.86
C LEU A 128 -7.28 0.27 2.03
N GLU A 129 -8.14 0.72 1.13
CA GLU A 129 -7.87 1.84 0.22
C GLU A 129 -7.59 3.15 0.94
N ARG A 130 -8.32 3.44 2.03
CA ARG A 130 -8.10 4.65 2.85
C ARG A 130 -6.72 4.67 3.52
N ASN A 131 -6.15 3.50 3.80
CA ASN A 131 -4.89 3.37 4.52
C ASN A 131 -3.71 2.97 3.62
N LEU A 132 -3.98 2.55 2.38
CA LEU A 132 -2.96 2.14 1.43
C LEU A 132 -2.23 3.37 0.88
N THR A 133 -1.02 3.58 1.36
CA THR A 133 -0.11 4.57 0.78
C THR A 133 0.80 3.88 -0.22
N VAL A 134 0.55 4.04 -1.52
CA VAL A 134 1.52 3.65 -2.56
C VAL A 134 2.71 4.61 -2.43
N ARG A 135 3.80 4.14 -1.83
CA ARG A 135 5.08 4.85 -1.87
C ARG A 135 5.86 4.30 -3.04
N LEU A 136 6.04 5.12 -4.07
CA LEU A 136 7.06 4.85 -5.08
C LEU A 136 8.41 4.81 -4.34
N GLN A 137 9.12 3.69 -4.45
CA GLN A 137 10.46 3.57 -3.89
C GLN A 137 11.33 4.71 -4.44
N GLY A 138 12.17 5.28 -3.58
CA GLY A 138 13.20 6.21 -4.02
C GLY A 138 14.20 5.51 -4.96
N PHE A 139 15.02 6.30 -5.65
CA PHE A 139 15.99 5.73 -6.58
C PHE A 139 16.98 4.79 -5.85
N PRO A 140 17.33 3.62 -6.43
CA PRO A 140 18.31 2.73 -5.84
C PRO A 140 19.67 3.41 -5.68
N ASN A 141 20.39 3.09 -4.58
CA ASN A 141 21.69 3.69 -4.26
C ASN A 141 22.72 3.59 -5.39
N LYS A 142 22.64 2.54 -6.22
CA LYS A 142 23.51 2.33 -7.37
C LYS A 142 23.41 3.46 -8.40
N LEU A 143 22.22 4.03 -8.61
CA LEU A 143 22.04 5.16 -9.53
C LEU A 143 22.73 6.41 -9.01
N PHE A 144 22.60 6.72 -7.71
CA PHE A 144 23.30 7.87 -7.13
C PHE A 144 24.82 7.78 -7.26
N ASN A 145 25.38 6.57 -7.18
CA ASN A 145 26.82 6.35 -7.33
C ASN A 145 27.31 6.43 -8.80
N LYS A 146 26.41 6.23 -9.78
CA LYS A 146 26.71 6.38 -11.22
C LYS A 146 26.80 7.85 -11.63
N ALA A 147 26.08 8.73 -10.92
CA ALA A 147 26.17 10.18 -11.13
C ALA A 147 27.55 10.69 -10.71
N LYS A 148 28.28 11.31 -11.66
CA LYS A 148 29.58 11.93 -11.37
C LYS A 148 29.41 13.17 -10.47
N VAL A 149 30.45 13.54 -9.73
CA VAL A 149 30.48 14.76 -8.92
C VAL A 149 30.25 15.98 -9.82
N PHE A 150 29.22 16.78 -9.52
CA PHE A 150 28.87 17.97 -10.29
C PHE A 150 29.48 19.23 -9.65
N PRO A 151 30.08 20.15 -10.43
CA PRO A 151 30.53 21.42 -9.89
C PRO A 151 29.34 22.32 -9.54
N LEU A 152 29.04 22.47 -8.25
CA LEU A 152 27.99 23.34 -7.73
C LEU A 152 28.48 24.78 -7.56
N LYS A 153 28.77 25.47 -8.67
CA LYS A 153 29.18 26.89 -8.66
C LYS A 153 28.08 27.77 -9.25
N GLY A 154 27.93 28.98 -8.72
CA GLY A 154 26.99 29.98 -9.22
C GLY A 154 25.67 30.04 -8.45
N ASP A 155 24.70 30.75 -9.04
CA ASP A 155 23.35 30.87 -8.50
C ASP A 155 22.54 29.57 -8.65
N ALA A 156 21.35 29.54 -8.06
CA ALA A 156 20.49 28.35 -8.07
C ALA A 156 20.10 27.91 -9.50
N SER A 157 19.92 28.86 -10.41
CA SER A 157 19.56 28.58 -11.80
C SER A 157 20.71 27.91 -12.55
N CYS A 158 21.94 28.43 -12.47
CA CYS A 158 23.11 27.85 -13.12
C CYS A 158 23.40 26.44 -12.58
N LYS A 159 23.34 26.28 -11.25
CA LYS A 159 23.49 24.97 -10.58
C LYS A 159 22.44 23.97 -11.07
N ALA A 160 21.18 24.38 -11.16
CA ALA A 160 20.10 23.54 -11.65
C ALA A 160 20.33 23.10 -13.10
N HIS A 161 20.67 24.01 -14.01
CA HIS A 161 20.96 23.66 -15.40
C HIS A 161 22.14 22.70 -15.53
N ALA A 162 23.22 22.92 -14.77
CA ALA A 162 24.37 22.03 -14.77
C ALA A 162 24.01 20.62 -14.26
N LEU A 163 23.23 20.53 -13.18
CA LEU A 163 22.76 19.27 -12.62
C LEU A 163 21.83 18.52 -13.57
N ILE A 164 20.87 19.22 -14.18
CA ILE A 164 19.96 18.61 -15.15
C ILE A 164 20.73 18.13 -16.36
N ALA A 165 21.58 18.97 -16.97
CA ALA A 165 22.37 18.59 -18.15
C ALA A 165 23.26 17.37 -17.88
N ALA A 166 23.85 17.30 -16.70
CA ALA A 166 24.71 16.19 -16.35
C ALA A 166 23.90 14.91 -15.98
N THR A 167 22.71 15.07 -15.41
CA THR A 167 21.78 13.96 -15.16
C THR A 167 21.27 13.38 -16.48
N THR A 168 20.80 14.22 -17.42
CA THR A 168 20.31 13.80 -18.73
C THR A 168 21.40 13.22 -19.63
N ALA A 169 22.67 13.61 -19.42
CA ALA A 169 23.81 12.99 -20.09
C ALA A 169 24.17 11.60 -19.53
N THR A 170 23.77 11.30 -18.29
CA THR A 170 24.16 10.05 -17.59
C THR A 170 23.06 8.99 -17.60
N PHE A 171 21.80 9.42 -17.58
CA PHE A 171 20.63 8.55 -17.42
C PHE A 171 19.61 8.80 -18.52
N CYS A 172 18.97 7.74 -18.99
CA CYS A 172 17.76 7.88 -19.80
C CYS A 172 16.53 8.05 -18.90
N LEU A 173 15.43 8.54 -19.49
CA LEU A 173 14.17 8.73 -18.77
C LEU A 173 13.69 7.42 -18.12
N ASP A 174 13.84 6.30 -18.82
CA ASP A 174 13.42 4.95 -18.39
C ASP A 174 14.13 4.47 -17.11
N GLU A 175 15.35 4.93 -16.86
CA GLU A 175 16.09 4.66 -15.62
C GLU A 175 15.59 5.50 -14.43
N LEU A 176 14.88 6.60 -14.69
CA LEU A 176 14.48 7.60 -13.70
C LEU A 176 12.97 7.63 -13.41
N TRP A 177 12.26 6.54 -13.69
CA TRP A 177 10.85 6.39 -13.31
C TRP A 177 10.71 6.03 -11.84
N GLY A 178 10.23 6.98 -11.04
CA GLY A 178 9.95 6.76 -9.62
C GLY A 178 10.05 8.04 -8.83
N SER A 179 8.91 8.64 -8.50
CA SER A 179 8.87 9.83 -7.64
C SER A 179 8.06 9.55 -6.39
N GLY A 180 8.75 9.17 -5.32
CA GLY A 180 8.17 9.18 -3.98
C GLY A 180 7.95 10.60 -3.42
N SER A 181 8.23 11.66 -4.20
CA SER A 181 8.09 13.03 -3.70
C SER A 181 6.61 13.46 -3.73
N LYS A 182 6.09 13.92 -2.58
CA LYS A 182 4.69 14.40 -2.42
C LYS A 182 4.28 15.49 -3.42
N THR A 183 5.26 16.18 -3.99
CA THR A 183 5.11 17.26 -4.96
C THR A 183 5.58 16.76 -6.32
N ARG A 184 4.80 17.04 -7.37
CA ARG A 184 5.08 16.61 -8.74
C ARG A 184 6.31 17.35 -9.29
N ILE A 185 7.51 16.86 -8.97
CA ILE A 185 8.74 17.28 -9.65
C ILE A 185 8.93 16.38 -10.88
N PRO A 186 9.31 16.94 -12.03
CA PRO A 186 9.79 16.21 -13.20
C PRO A 186 10.90 15.17 -12.84
N PRO A 187 11.04 14.07 -13.59
CA PRO A 187 11.90 12.93 -13.23
C PRO A 187 13.39 13.27 -13.10
N PHE A 188 13.99 14.04 -14.03
CA PHE A 188 15.41 14.40 -13.92
C PHE A 188 15.64 15.37 -12.76
N ALA A 189 14.76 16.35 -12.58
CA ALA A 189 14.78 17.26 -11.45
C ALA A 189 14.59 16.54 -10.11
N ASN A 190 13.72 15.53 -10.04
CA ASN A 190 13.52 14.72 -8.85
C ASN A 190 14.78 13.91 -8.49
N PHE A 191 15.43 13.29 -9.48
CA PHE A 191 16.70 12.59 -9.25
C PHE A 191 17.80 13.55 -8.79
N ALA A 192 17.99 14.67 -9.50
CA ALA A 192 18.99 15.68 -9.16
C ALA A 192 18.78 16.26 -7.76
N TYR A 193 17.52 16.53 -7.38
CA TYR A 193 17.19 17.02 -6.05
C TYR A 193 17.46 15.98 -4.96
N GLN A 194 17.11 14.70 -5.18
CA GLN A 194 17.45 13.63 -4.23
C GLN A 194 18.96 13.39 -4.11
N TRP A 195 19.70 13.52 -5.22
CA TRP A 195 21.16 13.45 -5.21
C TRP A 195 21.76 14.61 -4.40
N LEU A 196 21.25 15.84 -4.56
CA LEU A 196 21.63 16.99 -3.74
C LEU A 196 21.33 16.76 -2.26
N THR A 197 20.12 16.35 -1.88
CA THR A 197 19.78 16.05 -0.48
C THR A 197 20.74 15.01 0.12
N LYS A 198 21.15 14.02 -0.67
CA LYS A 198 22.04 12.96 -0.21
C LYS A 198 23.51 13.39 -0.05
N HIS A 199 24.02 14.22 -0.95
CA HIS A 199 25.46 14.54 -1.02
C HIS A 199 25.80 15.99 -0.61
N HIS A 200 24.83 16.90 -0.68
CA HIS A 200 24.96 18.34 -0.48
C HIS A 200 23.68 18.92 0.14
N ASP A 201 23.24 18.42 1.30
CA ASP A 201 21.94 18.76 1.90
C ASP A 201 21.71 20.27 2.09
N ASN A 202 22.77 21.03 2.38
CA ASN A 202 22.73 22.49 2.50
C ASN A 202 22.30 23.22 1.21
N GLU A 203 22.49 22.59 0.04
CA GLU A 203 22.13 23.14 -1.26
C GLU A 203 20.71 22.70 -1.70
N ALA A 204 20.08 21.76 -0.98
CA ALA A 204 18.75 21.22 -1.31
C ALA A 204 17.60 22.15 -0.88
N THR A 205 17.70 23.44 -1.19
CA THR A 205 16.73 24.46 -0.80
C THR A 205 15.44 24.41 -1.64
N PRO A 206 14.32 25.00 -1.18
CA PRO A 206 13.11 25.15 -1.98
C PRO A 206 13.33 25.91 -3.30
N GLU A 207 14.26 26.87 -3.30
CA GLU A 207 14.64 27.64 -4.50
C GLU A 207 15.35 26.75 -5.51
N MET A 208 16.31 25.94 -5.06
CA MET A 208 17.01 24.97 -5.91
C MET A 208 16.03 23.96 -6.51
N ARG A 209 15.09 23.48 -5.70
CA ARG A 209 14.03 22.58 -6.15
C ARG A 209 13.21 23.17 -7.31
N LYS A 210 12.84 24.46 -7.19
CA LYS A 210 12.10 25.17 -8.24
C LYS A 210 12.96 25.31 -9.50
N ALA A 211 14.20 25.77 -9.35
CA ALA A 211 15.14 25.94 -10.45
C ALA A 211 15.39 24.62 -11.22
N LEU A 212 15.53 23.50 -10.51
CA LEU A 212 15.64 22.17 -11.12
C LEU A 212 14.40 21.80 -11.92
N SER A 213 13.21 22.05 -11.37
CA SER A 213 11.95 21.78 -12.06
C SER A 213 11.79 22.62 -13.33
N ASP A 214 12.23 23.88 -13.30
CA ASP A 214 12.15 24.81 -14.43
C ASP A 214 13.16 24.43 -15.54
N ALA A 215 14.33 23.90 -15.16
CA ALA A 215 15.37 23.46 -16.09
C ALA A 215 15.13 22.07 -16.69
N ASP A 216 14.24 21.25 -16.12
CA ASP A 216 13.99 19.88 -16.59
C ASP A 216 13.33 19.87 -17.99
N PRO A 217 13.88 19.12 -18.96
CA PRO A 217 13.36 19.11 -20.33
C PRO A 217 11.97 18.45 -20.45
N THR A 218 11.57 17.61 -19.50
CA THR A 218 10.28 16.89 -19.55
C THR A 218 9.09 17.76 -19.14
N THR A 219 9.33 18.91 -18.51
CA THR A 219 8.31 19.86 -18.06
C THR A 219 7.52 20.43 -19.23
N ASN A 220 8.16 20.60 -20.40
CA ASN A 220 7.54 21.12 -21.62
C ASN A 220 6.62 20.11 -22.34
N HIS A 221 6.81 18.82 -22.11
CA HIS A 221 5.97 17.77 -22.72
C HIS A 221 4.71 17.47 -21.91
N ALA A 222 4.76 17.63 -20.59
CA ALA A 222 3.64 17.28 -19.70
C ALA A 222 2.44 18.25 -19.76
N ASN A 223 2.65 19.51 -20.18
CA ASN A 223 1.60 20.54 -20.17
C ASN A 223 0.88 20.73 -21.51
N LYS A 224 1.46 20.32 -22.64
CA LYS A 224 0.83 20.57 -23.96
C LYS A 224 -0.35 19.65 -24.28
N ASN A 225 -0.42 18.47 -23.67
CA ASN A 225 -1.40 17.42 -24.02
C ASN A 225 -2.29 16.96 -22.85
N ARG A 226 -2.30 17.65 -21.70
CA ARG A 226 -3.14 17.23 -20.58
C ARG A 226 -4.57 17.76 -20.73
N PRO A 227 -5.60 16.89 -20.83
CA PRO A 227 -6.96 17.35 -20.64
C PRO A 227 -7.10 17.92 -19.22
N PRO A 228 -7.94 18.95 -19.03
CA PRO A 228 -8.15 19.52 -17.71
C PRO A 228 -8.58 18.43 -16.74
N ILE A 229 -7.94 18.42 -15.56
CA ILE A 229 -8.33 17.54 -14.46
C ILE A 229 -9.78 17.91 -14.12
N LYS A 230 -10.73 17.03 -14.49
CA LYS A 230 -12.08 17.11 -13.94
C LYS A 230 -11.97 16.77 -12.46
N THR A 231 -11.91 17.79 -11.62
CA THR A 231 -12.14 17.65 -10.19
C THR A 231 -13.52 17.03 -10.04
N ILE A 232 -13.59 15.73 -9.73
CA ILE A 232 -14.85 15.11 -9.33
C ILE A 232 -15.14 15.70 -7.96
N ALA A 233 -16.01 16.71 -7.94
CA ALA A 233 -16.51 17.28 -6.70
C ALA A 233 -17.11 16.13 -5.87
N ARG A 234 -16.61 15.96 -4.65
CA ARG A 234 -17.26 15.12 -3.64
C ARG A 234 -18.70 15.64 -3.52
N LYS A 235 -19.69 14.84 -3.91
CA LYS A 235 -21.06 15.08 -3.49
C LYS A 235 -21.06 14.94 -1.97
N GLU A 236 -21.41 16.01 -1.28
CA GLU A 236 -21.64 15.97 0.16
C GLU A 236 -22.70 14.91 0.47
N PRO A 237 -22.59 14.20 1.61
CA PRO A 237 -23.59 13.24 2.02
C PRO A 237 -24.92 13.97 2.24
N PHE A 238 -25.99 13.41 1.67
CA PHE A 238 -27.37 13.88 1.85
C PHE A 238 -27.70 14.02 3.34
N PRO A 239 -28.34 15.12 3.78
CA PRO A 239 -28.89 15.18 5.11
C PRO A 239 -30.08 14.21 5.20
N LEU A 240 -29.99 13.25 6.13
CA LEU A 240 -31.14 12.46 6.55
C LEU A 240 -32.15 13.41 7.23
N SER A 241 -33.15 13.85 6.47
CA SER A 241 -34.34 14.47 7.05
C SER A 241 -35.13 13.39 7.78
N ILE A 242 -35.03 13.37 9.10
CA ILE A 242 -35.96 12.63 9.95
C ILE A 242 -37.26 13.43 9.92
N SER A 243 -38.24 12.97 9.14
CA SER A 243 -39.62 13.44 9.25
C SER A 243 -40.25 12.76 10.47
N SER A 244 -40.24 13.45 11.61
CA SER A 244 -41.15 13.14 12.71
C SER A 244 -42.49 13.83 12.44
N SER A 245 -43.47 13.07 11.97
CA SER A 245 -44.88 13.48 12.08
C SER A 245 -45.81 12.27 12.06
N CYS A 246 -46.48 12.09 13.20
CA CYS A 246 -47.86 11.64 13.41
C CYS A 246 -48.29 10.26 12.89
N GLN A 247 -48.46 9.29 13.80
CA GLN A 247 -49.69 9.05 14.57
C GLN A 247 -49.39 8.22 15.81
#